data_AF-A0A7X2MWX0-F1
#
_entry.id   AF-A0A7X2MWX0-F1
#
_cell.length_a   1.000
_cell.length_b   1.000
_cell.length_c   1.000
_cell.angle_alpha   90.00
_cell.angle_beta   90.00
_cell.angle_gamma   90.00
#
_symmetry.space_group_name_H-M   'P 1'
#
loop_
_entity.id
_entity.type
_entity.pdbx_description
1 polymer ?
#
loop_
_entity_poly.entity_id
_entity_poly.type
_entity_poly.pdbx_seq_one_letter_code
_entity_poly.pdbx_strand_id
1 'polypeptide(L)'
;MIKSRFSISEIITIVMSFVENIEKTEIYGIEDEQIDLPIAIENRINNMNNKLYKDFVDKISYIAEEVYKLKTGELNQLNMIHGEIKLLALEYLKDYLIE
;
A
#
# COMPACT_ATOMS: atom_id res chain seq x y z
N MET A 1 -11.54 3.83 19.87
CA MET A 1 -11.24 3.42 18.48
C MET A 1 -10.14 4.31 17.96
N ILE A 2 -9.04 3.74 17.46
CA ILE A 2 -7.83 4.48 17.09
C ILE A 2 -7.80 4.63 15.57
N LYS A 3 -7.77 5.87 15.09
CA LYS A 3 -7.40 6.19 13.71
C LYS A 3 -5.87 6.08 13.64
N SER A 4 -5.34 5.12 12.91
CA SER A 4 -3.89 4.98 12.69
C SER A 4 -3.46 5.91 11.54
N ARG A 5 -2.37 6.65 11.72
CA ARG A 5 -1.78 7.55 10.69
C ARG A 5 -0.33 7.20 10.43
N PHE A 6 0.09 7.05 9.18
CA PHE A 6 1.40 6.58 8.75
C PHE A 6 2.21 7.69 8.09
N SER A 7 3.53 7.63 8.20
CA SER A 7 4.44 8.43 7.39
C SER A 7 4.37 8.02 5.91
N ILE A 8 4.79 8.90 5.00
CA ILE A 8 4.90 8.56 3.57
C ILE A 8 5.81 7.35 3.35
N SER A 9 6.90 7.22 4.09
CA SER A 9 7.79 6.06 4.01
C SER A 9 7.08 4.75 4.39
N GLU A 10 6.24 4.77 5.43
CA GLU A 10 5.45 3.60 5.82
C GLU A 10 4.38 3.28 4.76
N ILE A 11 3.74 4.29 4.16
CA ILE A 11 2.80 4.07 3.04
C ILE A 11 3.52 3.45 1.84
N ILE A 12 4.72 3.92 1.51
CA ILE A 12 5.54 3.31 0.46
C ILE A 12 5.81 1.84 0.78
N THR A 13 6.23 1.51 2.00
CA THR A 13 6.43 0.12 2.41
C THR A 13 5.15 -0.71 2.22
N ILE A 14 4.00 -0.21 2.70
CA ILE A 14 2.74 -0.94 2.62
C ILE A 14 2.33 -1.17 1.16
N VAL A 15 2.34 -0.13 0.34
CA VAL A 15 1.95 -0.23 -1.08
C VAL A 15 2.88 -1.18 -1.83
N MET A 16 4.19 -1.12 -1.59
CA MET A 16 5.14 -2.02 -2.24
C MET A 16 4.90 -3.49 -1.86
N SER A 17 4.57 -3.79 -0.61
CA SER A 17 4.19 -5.16 -0.22
C SER A 17 2.93 -5.65 -0.95
N PHE A 18 1.95 -4.78 -1.20
CA PHE A 18 0.77 -5.12 -2.01
C PHE A 18 1.14 -5.34 -3.49
N VAL A 19 2.00 -4.49 -4.06
CA VAL A 19 2.49 -4.64 -5.44
C VAL A 19 3.23 -5.97 -5.61
N GLU A 20 4.06 -6.35 -4.65
CA GLU A 20 4.77 -7.64 -4.66
C GLU A 20 3.80 -8.83 -4.55
N ASN A 21 2.71 -8.69 -3.80
CA ASN A 21 1.66 -9.71 -3.74
C ASN A 21 0.96 -9.86 -5.11
N ILE A 22 0.55 -8.75 -5.73
CA ILE A 22 -0.01 -8.74 -7.09
C ILE A 22 0.95 -9.42 -8.07
N GLU A 23 2.24 -9.08 -8.02
CA GLU A 23 3.28 -9.71 -8.85
C GLU A 23 3.36 -11.22 -8.65
N LYS A 24 3.32 -11.69 -7.41
CA LYS A 24 3.35 -13.13 -7.12
C LYS A 24 2.13 -13.84 -7.69
N THR A 25 0.95 -13.24 -7.56
CA THR A 25 -0.29 -13.79 -8.10
C THR A 25 -0.25 -13.84 -9.63
N GLU A 26 0.16 -12.76 -10.29
CA GLU A 26 0.22 -12.70 -11.75
C GLU A 26 1.29 -13.62 -12.35
N ILE A 27 2.48 -13.73 -11.72
CA ILE A 27 3.60 -14.51 -12.27
C ILE A 27 3.48 -16.00 -11.92
N TYR A 28 3.10 -16.33 -10.68
CA TYR A 28 3.15 -17.69 -10.15
C TYR A 28 1.77 -18.32 -9.94
N GLY A 29 0.68 -17.55 -10.08
CA GLY A 29 -0.67 -18.01 -9.75
C GLY A 29 -0.85 -18.29 -8.25
N ILE A 30 -0.03 -17.67 -7.41
CA ILE A 30 -0.07 -17.84 -5.96
C ILE A 30 -0.91 -16.72 -5.37
N GLU A 31 -2.08 -17.07 -4.83
CA GLU A 31 -2.86 -16.18 -3.97
C GLU A 31 -2.29 -16.28 -2.56
N ASP A 32 -1.46 -15.31 -2.18
CA ASP A 32 -0.93 -15.21 -0.82
C ASP A 32 -1.94 -14.41 0.02
N GLU A 33 -2.67 -15.11 0.90
CA GLU A 33 -3.68 -14.47 1.77
C GLU A 33 -3.05 -13.50 2.79
N GLN A 34 -1.73 -13.57 2.99
CA GLN A 34 -1.00 -12.67 3.88
C GLN A 34 -0.04 -11.76 3.13
N ILE A 35 -0.16 -10.47 3.41
CA ILE A 35 0.75 -9.45 2.92
C ILE A 35 1.85 -9.27 3.97
N ASP A 36 3.10 -9.51 3.56
CA ASP A 36 4.24 -9.35 4.45
C ASP A 36 4.48 -7.86 4.75
N LEU A 37 4.27 -7.50 6.02
CA LEU A 37 4.42 -6.14 6.53
C LEU A 37 5.26 -6.16 7.80
N PRO A 38 6.06 -5.10 8.06
CA PRO A 38 6.70 -4.95 9.35
C PRO A 38 5.68 -5.02 10.50
N ILE A 39 5.97 -5.84 11.52
CA ILE A 39 5.08 -6.11 12.67
C ILE A 39 4.49 -4.82 13.28
N ALA A 40 5.30 -3.75 13.35
CA ALA A 40 4.84 -2.46 13.87
C ALA A 40 3.72 -1.82 13.02
N ILE A 41 3.80 -1.94 11.70
CA ILE A 41 2.79 -1.45 10.75
C ILE A 41 1.56 -2.36 10.81
N GLU A 42 1.77 -3.66 10.72
CA GLU A 42 0.69 -4.67 10.73
C GLU A 42 -0.20 -4.53 11.98
N ASN A 43 0.42 -4.47 13.17
CA ASN A 43 -0.29 -4.26 14.42
C ASN A 43 -1.14 -2.99 14.41
N ARG A 44 -0.65 -1.90 13.80
CA ARG A 44 -1.39 -0.64 13.75
C ARG A 44 -2.56 -0.67 12.78
N ILE A 45 -2.47 -1.46 11.71
CA ILE A 45 -3.58 -1.72 10.79
C ILE A 45 -4.62 -2.61 11.49
N ASN A 46 -4.19 -3.69 12.14
CA ASN A 46 -5.07 -4.64 12.84
C ASN A 46 -5.82 -4.02 14.03
N ASN A 47 -5.29 -2.94 14.61
CA ASN A 47 -5.95 -2.19 15.68
C ASN A 47 -6.98 -1.15 15.19
N MET A 48 -7.13 -0.96 13.88
CA MET A 48 -8.20 -0.11 13.33
C MET A 48 -9.56 -0.77 13.55
N ASN A 49 -10.63 0.03 13.62
CA ASN A 49 -11.97 -0.55 13.53
C ASN A 49 -12.24 -1.04 12.09
N ASN A 50 -13.16 -1.99 11.93
CA ASN A 50 -13.45 -2.63 10.64
C ASN A 50 -13.75 -1.64 9.51
N LYS A 51 -14.43 -0.52 9.81
CA LYS A 51 -14.75 0.50 8.80
C LYS A 51 -13.47 1.21 8.31
N LEU A 52 -12.62 1.64 9.23
CA LEU A 52 -11.35 2.30 8.91
C LEU A 52 -10.35 1.35 8.26
N TYR A 53 -10.28 0.11 8.73
CA TYR A 53 -9.48 -0.95 8.14
C TYR A 53 -9.88 -1.16 6.68
N LYS A 54 -11.17 -1.39 6.43
CA LYS A 54 -11.67 -1.62 5.07
C LYS A 54 -11.39 -0.43 4.15
N ASP A 55 -11.74 0.78 4.57
CA ASP A 55 -11.46 1.99 3.77
C ASP A 55 -9.96 2.17 3.48
N PHE A 56 -9.10 1.88 4.46
CA PHE A 56 -7.65 1.94 4.29
C PHE A 56 -7.14 0.91 3.30
N VAL A 57 -7.53 -0.35 3.46
CA VAL A 57 -7.11 -1.45 2.58
C VAL A 57 -7.63 -1.24 1.16
N ASP A 58 -8.89 -0.85 0.97
CA ASP A 58 -9.45 -0.58 -0.35
C ASP A 58 -8.65 0.50 -1.09
N LYS A 59 -8.23 1.56 -0.38
CA LYS A 59 -7.38 2.63 -0.96
C LYS A 59 -5.95 2.18 -1.24
N ILE A 60 -5.35 1.39 -0.34
CA ILE A 60 -4.01 0.84 -0.56
C ILE A 60 -4.00 -0.10 -1.77
N SER A 61 -4.99 -0.99 -1.88
CA SER A 61 -5.12 -1.90 -3.02
C SER A 61 -5.24 -1.13 -4.33
N TYR A 62 -6.08 -0.09 -4.37
CA TYR A 62 -6.19 0.77 -5.55
C TYR A 62 -4.83 1.40 -5.95
N ILE A 63 -4.10 1.99 -4.99
CA ILE A 63 -2.79 2.58 -5.26
C ILE A 63 -1.79 1.51 -5.74
N ALA A 64 -1.81 0.31 -5.14
CA ALA A 64 -0.92 -0.77 -5.53
C ALA A 64 -1.19 -1.26 -6.97
N GLU A 65 -2.44 -1.37 -7.39
CA GLU A 65 -2.79 -1.72 -8.78
C GLU A 65 -2.28 -0.67 -9.78
N GLU A 66 -2.46 0.62 -9.49
CA GLU A 66 -1.95 1.70 -10.35
C GLU A 66 -0.42 1.70 -10.43
N VAL A 67 0.26 1.49 -9.30
CA VAL A 67 1.72 1.40 -9.24
C VAL A 67 2.23 0.16 -9.98
N TYR A 68 1.54 -0.98 -9.87
CA TYR A 68 1.89 -2.21 -10.58
C TYR A 68 1.83 -2.04 -12.10
N LYS A 69 0.78 -1.36 -12.61
CA LYS A 69 0.67 -1.02 -14.05
C LYS A 69 1.83 -0.14 -14.53
N LEU A 70 2.29 0.80 -13.70
CA LEU A 70 3.43 1.65 -14.02
C LEU A 70 4.76 0.89 -13.99
N LYS A 71 4.93 0.00 -12.99
CA LYS A 71 6.13 -0.84 -12.84
C LYS A 71 6.30 -1.83 -13.99
N THR A 72 5.19 -2.38 -14.51
CA THR A 72 5.19 -3.31 -15.65
C THR A 72 5.27 -2.61 -17.01
N GLY A 73 4.97 -1.30 -17.07
CA GLY A 73 5.17 -0.44 -18.23
C GLY A 73 6.61 0.06 -18.39
N GLU A 74 6.81 1.09 -19.21
CA GLU A 74 8.13 1.66 -19.51
C GLU A 74 8.80 2.42 -18.34
N LEU A 75 8.11 2.56 -17.19
CA LEU A 75 8.47 3.42 -16.06
C LEU A 75 9.05 2.66 -14.85
N ASN A 76 9.80 1.57 -15.08
CA ASN A 76 10.40 0.75 -14.03
C ASN A 76 11.64 1.41 -13.34
N GLN A 77 11.52 2.68 -12.93
CA GLN A 77 12.53 3.37 -12.13
C GLN A 77 12.02 3.54 -10.69
N LEU A 78 12.70 2.91 -9.71
CA LEU A 78 12.26 2.88 -8.31
C LEU A 78 11.98 4.27 -7.71
N ASN A 79 12.82 5.26 -8.03
CA ASN A 79 12.62 6.64 -7.56
C ASN A 79 11.34 7.28 -8.14
N MET A 80 10.95 6.92 -9.36
CA MET A 80 9.69 7.37 -9.95
C MET A 80 8.51 6.68 -9.28
N ILE A 81 8.61 5.38 -9.00
CA ILE A 81 7.57 4.61 -8.29
C ILE A 81 7.30 5.20 -6.90
N HIS A 82 8.35 5.49 -6.11
CA HIS A 82 8.18 6.12 -4.80
C HIS A 82 7.55 7.52 -4.90
N GLY A 83 7.91 8.30 -5.93
CA GLY A 83 7.31 9.59 -6.22
C GLY A 83 5.81 9.47 -6.51
N GLU A 84 5.42 8.49 -7.34
CA GLU A 84 4.03 8.24 -7.68
C GLU A 84 3.21 7.79 -6.47
N ILE A 85 3.73 6.83 -5.69
CA ILE A 85 3.07 6.39 -4.45
C ILE A 85 2.84 7.59 -3.53
N LYS A 86 3.81 8.50 -3.41
CA LYS A 86 3.67 9.70 -2.60
C LYS A 86 2.54 10.61 -3.12
N LEU A 87 2.45 10.84 -4.43
CA LEU A 87 1.40 11.67 -5.03
C LEU A 87 0.01 11.06 -4.77
N LEU A 88 -0.16 9.77 -5.06
CA LEU A 88 -1.41 9.04 -4.84
C LEU A 88 -1.78 8.97 -3.36
N ALA A 89 -0.80 8.79 -2.47
CA ALA A 89 -1.05 8.80 -1.02
C ALA A 89 -1.56 10.17 -0.54
N LEU A 90 -1.02 11.27 -1.06
CA LEU A 90 -1.49 12.61 -0.71
C LEU A 90 -2.93 12.88 -1.22
N GLU A 91 -3.31 12.28 -2.34
CA GLU A 91 -4.65 12.39 -2.91
C GLU A 91 -5.68 11.51 -2.18
N TYR A 92 -5.38 10.22 -2.02
CA TYR A 92 -6.35 9.23 -1.56
C TYR A 92 -6.25 8.90 -0.06
N LEU A 93 -5.06 9.05 0.54
CA LEU A 93 -4.77 8.62 1.91
C LEU A 93 -4.54 9.78 2.89
N LYS A 94 -4.92 11.02 2.53
CA LYS A 94 -4.69 12.21 3.38
C LYS A 94 -5.11 12.03 4.85
N ASP A 95 -6.23 11.36 5.07
CA ASP A 95 -6.74 11.05 6.41
C ASP A 95 -5.84 10.12 7.23
N TYR A 96 -5.07 9.28 6.55
CA TYR A 96 -4.18 8.26 7.09
C TYR A 96 -2.72 8.69 7.11
N LEU A 97 -2.38 9.92 6.70
CA LEU A 97 -1.02 10.42 6.71
C LEU A 97 -0.68 11.18 7.99
N ILE A 98 0.54 10.99 8.51
CA ILE A 98 1.14 11.91 9.49
C ILE A 98 1.63 13.15 8.72
N GLU A 99 1.29 14.33 9.21
CA GLU A 99 1.76 15.62 8.69
C GLU A 99 3.23 15.88 9.04
#